data_AF-A0A3B7BYB7-F1
#
_entry.id   AF-A0A3B7BYB7-F1
#
_cell.length_a   1.000
_cell.length_b   1.000
_cell.length_c   1.000
_cell.angle_alpha   90.00
_cell.angle_beta   90.00
_cell.angle_gamma   90.00
#
_symmetry.space_group_name_H-M   'P 1'
#
loop_
_entity.id
_entity.type
_entity.pdbx_description
1 polymer ?
#
loop_
_entity_poly.entity_id
_entity_poly.type
_entity_poly.pdbx_seq_one_letter_code
_entity_poly.pdbx_strand_id
1 'polypeptide(L)'
;MKKITYLLLLSICFSFTQTEDSYQMTITKISDAYNAKDANSLFGLFSSDLQSSFTLDKVTSFITDNQAKKGTMGESSFLMDDDGNKRYLMEFENSSTILVLGLSSDNKITHLSLEEY
;
A
#
# COMPACT_ATOMS: atom_id res chain seq x y z
N MET A 1 -30.26 47.45 -17.56
CA MET A 1 -30.16 45.98 -17.77
C MET A 1 -28.82 45.76 -18.46
N LYS A 2 -27.84 45.00 -17.98
CA LYS A 2 -27.84 43.63 -17.43
C LYS A 2 -26.62 43.52 -16.50
N LYS A 3 -26.79 42.94 -15.30
CA LYS A 3 -25.68 42.62 -14.39
C LYS A 3 -25.01 41.35 -14.90
N ILE A 4 -23.75 41.42 -15.29
CA ILE A 4 -22.97 40.24 -15.70
C ILE A 4 -22.48 39.57 -14.42
N THR A 5 -23.18 38.49 -14.04
CA THR A 5 -22.76 37.62 -12.95
C THR A 5 -21.66 36.71 -13.48
N TYR A 6 -20.41 36.93 -13.02
CA TYR A 6 -19.32 35.98 -13.25
C TYR A 6 -19.54 34.76 -12.35
N LEU A 7 -19.98 33.66 -12.95
CA LEU A 7 -20.05 32.35 -12.29
C LEU A 7 -18.63 31.81 -12.13
N LEU A 8 -18.13 31.84 -10.90
CA LEU A 8 -16.83 31.32 -10.49
C LEU A 8 -16.83 29.79 -10.66
N LEU A 9 -16.23 29.29 -11.73
CA LEU A 9 -15.98 27.87 -11.94
C LEU A 9 -14.73 27.48 -11.13
N LEU A 10 -14.91 27.14 -9.86
CA LEU A 10 -13.85 26.60 -9.02
C LEU A 10 -13.72 25.10 -9.36
N SER A 11 -12.90 24.78 -10.36
CA SER A 11 -12.55 23.39 -10.65
C SER A 11 -11.64 22.88 -9.53
N ILE A 12 -12.21 22.00 -8.72
CA ILE A 12 -11.62 21.28 -7.59
C ILE A 12 -10.53 20.34 -8.13
N CYS A 13 -9.26 20.76 -8.04
CA CYS A 13 -8.10 19.88 -8.26
C CYS A 13 -7.53 19.47 -6.89
N PHE A 14 -8.11 18.45 -6.23
CA PHE A 14 -7.63 17.97 -4.91
C PHE A 14 -7.35 16.46 -4.84
N SER A 15 -7.34 15.73 -5.97
CA SER A 15 -7.28 14.26 -5.92
C SER A 15 -5.88 13.65 -5.73
N PHE A 16 -4.81 14.44 -5.76
CA PHE A 16 -3.44 13.90 -5.70
C PHE A 16 -2.98 13.60 -4.26
N THR A 17 -3.29 14.47 -3.29
CA THR A 17 -2.89 14.27 -1.88
C THR A 17 -3.56 13.05 -1.24
N GLN A 18 -4.85 12.83 -1.55
CA GLN A 18 -5.61 11.72 -0.96
C GLN A 18 -5.05 10.34 -1.34
N THR A 19 -4.53 10.22 -2.56
CA THR A 19 -3.97 8.95 -3.03
C THR A 19 -2.67 8.64 -2.29
N GLU A 20 -1.73 9.60 -2.23
CA GLU A 20 -0.45 9.41 -1.54
C GLU A 20 -0.64 9.09 -0.05
N ASP A 21 -1.55 9.82 0.62
CA ASP A 21 -1.89 9.58 2.02
C ASP A 21 -2.46 8.16 2.25
N SER A 22 -3.25 7.65 1.30
CA SER A 22 -3.86 6.31 1.39
C SER A 22 -2.82 5.20 1.25
N TYR A 23 -1.83 5.37 0.38
CA TYR A 23 -0.73 4.43 0.24
C TYR A 23 0.13 4.40 1.49
N GLN A 24 0.53 5.55 2.01
CA GLN A 24 1.37 5.61 3.22
C GLN A 24 0.65 5.00 4.43
N MET A 25 -0.64 5.32 4.62
CA MET A 25 -1.43 4.70 5.69
C MET A 25 -1.54 3.19 5.53
N THR A 26 -1.63 2.69 4.30
CA THR A 26 -1.69 1.24 4.04
C THR A 26 -0.34 0.58 4.30
N ILE A 27 0.77 1.22 3.92
CA ILE A 27 2.12 0.74 4.23
C ILE A 27 2.32 0.66 5.75
N THR A 28 1.91 1.67 6.51
CA THR A 28 1.97 1.61 7.99
C THR A 28 1.22 0.40 8.52
N LYS A 29 -0.02 0.15 8.05
CA LYS A 29 -0.81 -1.01 8.47
C LYS A 29 -0.16 -2.35 8.07
N ILE A 30 0.46 -2.41 6.89
CA ILE A 30 1.22 -3.60 6.45
C ILE A 30 2.40 -3.82 7.40
N SER A 31 3.20 -2.79 7.68
CA SER A 31 4.36 -2.88 8.57
C SER A 31 3.96 -3.29 9.99
N ASP A 32 2.89 -2.72 10.54
CA ASP A 32 2.38 -3.06 11.87
C ASP A 32 1.95 -4.54 11.94
N ALA A 33 1.12 -4.97 10.98
CA ALA A 33 0.65 -6.35 10.92
C ALA A 33 1.80 -7.35 10.68
N TYR A 34 2.71 -7.01 9.76
CA TYR A 34 3.89 -7.81 9.48
C TYR A 34 4.77 -7.94 10.73
N ASN A 35 5.13 -6.84 11.39
CA ASN A 35 5.98 -6.82 12.58
C ASN A 35 5.35 -7.55 13.76
N ALA A 36 4.03 -7.43 13.94
CA ALA A 36 3.25 -8.15 14.95
C ALA A 36 3.03 -9.64 14.63
N LYS A 37 3.47 -10.13 13.45
CA LYS A 37 3.15 -11.48 12.93
C LYS A 37 1.64 -11.75 12.82
N ASP A 38 0.85 -10.70 12.62
CA ASP A 38 -0.61 -10.78 12.56
C ASP A 38 -1.09 -10.95 11.12
N ALA A 39 -1.12 -12.20 10.68
CA ALA A 39 -1.60 -12.57 9.35
C ALA A 39 -3.07 -12.21 9.13
N ASN A 40 -3.91 -12.19 10.18
CA ASN A 40 -5.33 -11.84 10.04
C ASN A 40 -5.47 -10.35 9.72
N SER A 41 -4.72 -9.50 10.43
CA SER A 41 -4.71 -8.06 10.16
C SER A 41 -4.23 -7.75 8.75
N LEU A 42 -3.13 -8.37 8.29
CA LEU A 42 -2.64 -8.18 6.92
C LEU A 42 -3.65 -8.69 5.88
N PHE A 43 -4.21 -9.89 6.08
CA PHE A 43 -5.22 -10.46 5.18
C PHE A 43 -6.49 -9.61 5.10
N GLY A 44 -6.90 -8.95 6.20
CA GLY A 44 -8.05 -8.04 6.23
C GLY A 44 -7.89 -6.76 5.41
N LEU A 45 -6.66 -6.39 5.04
CA LEU A 45 -6.37 -5.27 4.15
C LEU A 45 -6.59 -5.60 2.68
N PHE A 46 -6.65 -6.89 2.32
CA PHE A 46 -6.80 -7.34 0.94
C PHE A 46 -8.20 -7.04 0.41
N SER A 47 -8.29 -6.79 -0.91
CA SER A 47 -9.56 -6.74 -1.61
C SER A 47 -10.24 -8.11 -1.57
N SER A 48 -11.55 -8.16 -1.78
CA SER A 48 -12.29 -9.43 -1.86
C SER A 48 -11.70 -10.38 -2.91
N ASP A 49 -11.26 -9.82 -4.03
CA ASP A 49 -10.70 -10.58 -5.15
C ASP A 49 -9.33 -11.16 -4.76
N LEU A 50 -8.49 -10.38 -4.08
CA LEU A 50 -7.21 -10.87 -3.60
C LEU A 50 -7.39 -11.90 -2.47
N GLN A 51 -8.36 -11.71 -1.56
CA GLN A 51 -8.74 -12.70 -0.56
C GLN A 51 -9.29 -14.00 -1.14
N SER A 52 -9.85 -13.97 -2.36
CA SER A 52 -10.32 -15.17 -3.04
C SER A 52 -9.17 -16.01 -3.65
N SER A 53 -8.02 -15.38 -3.91
CA SER A 53 -6.85 -16.00 -4.56
C SER A 53 -5.67 -16.26 -3.62
N PHE A 54 -5.54 -15.45 -2.56
CA PHE A 54 -4.65 -15.67 -1.43
C PHE A 54 -5.41 -16.29 -0.26
N THR A 55 -4.81 -17.29 0.38
CA THR A 55 -5.35 -17.85 1.63
C THR A 55 -4.66 -17.19 2.82
N LEU A 56 -5.32 -17.20 3.97
CA LEU A 56 -4.68 -16.76 5.23
C LEU A 56 -3.37 -17.51 5.47
N ASP A 57 -3.32 -18.81 5.20
CA ASP A 57 -2.09 -19.61 5.32
C ASP A 57 -0.95 -19.08 4.45
N LYS A 58 -1.22 -18.66 3.21
CA LYS A 58 -0.20 -18.05 2.34
C LYS A 58 0.30 -16.72 2.92
N VAL A 59 -0.57 -15.93 3.56
CA VAL A 59 -0.16 -14.70 4.24
C VAL A 59 0.70 -15.01 5.47
N THR A 60 0.34 -16.04 6.24
CA THR A 60 1.14 -16.51 7.37
C THR A 60 2.54 -16.96 6.92
N SER A 61 2.64 -17.74 5.84
CA SER A 61 3.93 -18.14 5.26
C SER A 61 4.70 -16.92 4.75
N PHE A 62 4.04 -16.01 4.03
CA PHE A 62 4.67 -14.77 3.56
C PHE A 62 5.30 -13.97 4.70
N ILE A 63 4.58 -13.73 5.79
CA ILE A 63 5.12 -12.98 6.94
C ILE A 63 6.27 -13.76 7.59
N THR A 64 6.07 -15.05 7.86
CA THR A 64 7.04 -15.87 8.59
C THR A 64 8.35 -16.01 7.82
N ASP A 65 8.28 -16.32 6.53
CA ASP A 65 9.45 -16.53 5.68
C ASP A 65 10.24 -15.24 5.47
N ASN A 66 9.54 -14.12 5.29
CA ASN A 66 10.20 -12.82 5.13
C ASN A 66 10.77 -12.32 6.45
N GLN A 67 10.08 -12.47 7.59
CA GLN A 67 10.65 -12.05 8.87
C GLN A 67 11.90 -12.84 9.22
N ALA A 68 11.90 -14.15 8.96
CA ALA A 68 13.06 -14.99 9.22
C ALA A 68 14.30 -14.56 8.42
N LYS A 69 14.11 -14.00 7.22
CA LYS A 69 15.20 -13.58 6.32
C LYS A 69 15.58 -12.11 6.49
N LYS A 70 14.58 -11.24 6.60
CA LYS A 70 14.71 -9.78 6.48
C LYS A 70 14.59 -9.06 7.82
N GLY A 71 14.00 -9.69 8.83
CA GLY A 71 13.68 -9.05 10.11
C GLY A 71 12.43 -8.16 10.01
N THR A 72 12.33 -7.17 10.90
CA THR A 72 11.19 -6.24 10.96
C THR A 72 11.20 -5.23 9.81
N MET A 73 10.01 -4.82 9.35
CA MET A 73 9.84 -3.68 8.45
C MET A 73 10.06 -2.37 9.21
N GLY A 74 10.77 -1.43 8.58
CA GLY A 74 11.07 -0.09 9.06
C GLY A 74 10.47 0.99 8.14
N GLU A 75 11.32 1.94 7.76
CA GLU A 75 10.92 3.09 6.94
C GLU A 75 10.72 2.71 5.47
N SER A 76 9.86 3.46 4.78
CA SER A 76 9.61 3.30 3.35
C SER A 76 9.78 4.61 2.60
N SER A 77 10.44 4.57 1.44
CA SER A 77 10.60 5.71 0.53
C SER A 77 9.97 5.42 -0.83
N PHE A 78 9.14 6.33 -1.34
CA PHE A 78 8.54 6.18 -2.67
C PHE A 78 9.63 6.17 -3.76
N LEU A 79 9.55 5.22 -4.68
CA LEU A 79 10.47 5.10 -5.82
C LEU A 79 9.80 5.59 -7.11
N MET A 80 8.72 4.92 -7.52
CA MET A 80 8.05 5.19 -8.78
C MET A 80 6.66 4.55 -8.84
N ASP A 81 5.88 4.96 -9.84
CA ASP A 81 4.66 4.30 -10.27
C ASP A 81 4.97 3.43 -11.50
N ASP A 82 4.51 2.18 -11.49
CA ASP A 82 4.74 1.20 -12.55
C ASP A 82 3.51 0.31 -12.72
N ASP A 83 2.91 0.38 -13.91
CA ASP A 83 1.72 -0.37 -14.31
C ASP A 83 0.55 -0.31 -13.29
N GLY A 84 0.30 0.88 -12.74
CA GLY A 84 -0.77 1.10 -11.77
C GLY A 84 -0.47 0.60 -10.35
N ASN A 85 0.75 0.12 -10.11
CA ASN A 85 1.26 -0.18 -8.78
C ASN A 85 2.32 0.85 -8.38
N LYS A 86 2.38 1.18 -7.10
CA LYS A 86 3.42 2.03 -6.54
C LYS A 86 4.53 1.18 -5.94
N ARG A 87 5.77 1.56 -6.25
CA ARG A 87 6.99 0.92 -5.78
C ARG A 87 7.62 1.77 -4.70
N TYR A 88 7.99 1.14 -3.58
CA TYR A 88 8.65 1.77 -2.45
C TYR A 88 9.92 1.01 -2.10
N LEU A 89 10.99 1.71 -1.75
CA LEU A 89 12.13 1.12 -1.06
C LEU A 89 11.72 0.95 0.40
N MET A 90 11.57 -0.30 0.82
CA MET A 90 11.27 -0.67 2.20
C MET A 90 12.56 -1.13 2.88
N GLU A 91 12.95 -0.43 3.95
CA GLU A 91 14.05 -0.84 4.81
C GLU A 91 13.56 -1.91 5.78
N PHE A 92 14.20 -3.07 5.77
CA PHE A 92 14.07 -4.07 6.81
C PHE A 92 15.35 -4.09 7.65
N GLU A 93 15.28 -4.68 8.84
CA GLU A 93 16.42 -4.83 9.76
C GLU A 93 17.68 -5.41 9.08
N ASN A 94 17.52 -6.41 8.20
CA ASN A 94 18.62 -7.13 7.58
C ASN A 94 18.79 -6.86 6.07
N SER A 95 17.92 -6.08 5.44
CA SER A 95 17.97 -5.82 3.99
C SER A 95 17.04 -4.70 3.55
N SER A 96 17.35 -4.03 2.45
CA SER A 96 16.39 -3.18 1.73
C SER A 96 15.69 -3.99 0.64
N THR A 97 14.44 -3.69 0.32
CA THR A 97 13.61 -4.48 -0.62
C THR A 97 12.57 -3.58 -1.28
N ILE A 98 12.23 -3.87 -2.53
CA ILE A 98 11.17 -3.13 -3.22
C ILE A 98 9.82 -3.69 -2.78
N LEU A 99 9.01 -2.86 -2.12
CA LEU A 99 7.60 -3.10 -1.87
C LEU A 99 6.79 -2.62 -3.08
N VAL A 100 6.11 -3.55 -3.76
CA VAL A 100 5.15 -3.21 -4.82
C VAL A 100 3.75 -3.30 -4.23
N LEU A 101 3.02 -2.19 -4.30
CA LEU A 101 1.71 -2.05 -3.71
C LEU A 101 0.72 -1.53 -4.75
N GLY A 102 -0.40 -2.23 -4.90
CA GLY A 102 -1.56 -1.78 -5.66
C GLY A 102 -2.74 -1.61 -4.73
N LEU A 103 -3.45 -0.49 -4.85
CA LEU A 103 -4.68 -0.22 -4.10
C LEU A 103 -5.88 -0.04 -5.03
N SER A 104 -7.04 -0.55 -4.62
CA SER A 104 -8.33 -0.22 -5.20
C SER A 104 -8.79 1.18 -4.76
N SER A 105 -9.88 1.67 -5.36
CA SER A 105 -10.48 2.97 -5.03
C SER A 105 -11.00 3.10 -3.59
N ASP A 106 -11.21 1.98 -2.89
CA ASP A 106 -11.60 1.91 -1.48
C ASP A 106 -10.41 1.57 -0.55
N ASN A 107 -9.18 1.75 -1.04
CA ASN A 107 -7.92 1.55 -0.30
C ASN A 107 -7.72 0.10 0.19
N LYS A 108 -8.25 -0.89 -0.56
CA LYS A 108 -7.94 -2.30 -0.35
C LYS A 108 -6.76 -2.72 -1.20
N ILE A 109 -5.94 -3.62 -0.67
CA ILE A 109 -4.77 -4.13 -1.38
C ILE A 109 -5.23 -5.03 -2.52
N THR A 110 -4.90 -4.66 -3.75
CA THR A 110 -5.12 -5.44 -4.97
C THR A 110 -3.84 -6.14 -5.43
N HIS A 111 -2.67 -5.61 -5.04
CA HIS A 111 -1.37 -6.19 -5.30
C HIS A 111 -0.42 -5.95 -4.12
N LEU A 112 0.31 -6.99 -3.71
CA LEU A 112 1.36 -6.91 -2.69
C LEU A 112 2.47 -7.88 -3.04
N SER A 113 3.68 -7.37 -3.24
CA SER A 113 4.88 -8.19 -3.42
C SER A 113 6.11 -7.53 -2.81
N LEU A 114 7.13 -8.35 -2.56
CA LEU A 114 8.45 -7.93 -2.13
C LEU A 114 9.44 -8.43 -3.19
N GLU A 115 10.13 -7.51 -3.84
CA GLU A 115 11.09 -7.77 -4.92
C GLU A 115 12.51 -7.41 -4.46
N GLU A 116 13.51 -8.08 -5.02
CA GLU A 116 14.91 -7.70 -4.79
C GLU A 116 15.15 -6.27 -5.29
N TYR A 117 15.89 -5.50 -4.50
CA TYR A 117 16.29 -4.13 -4.85
C TYR A 117 17.51 -4.13 -5.76
#